data_AF-A0A117RTL7-F1
#
_entry.id   AF-A0A117RTL7-F1
#
_cell.length_a   1.000
_cell.length_b   1.000
_cell.length_c   1.000
_cell.angle_alpha   90.00
_cell.angle_beta   90.00
_cell.angle_gamma   90.00
#
_symmetry.space_group_name_H-M   'P 1'
#
loop_
_entity.id
_entity.type
_entity.pdbx_description
1 polymer ?
#
loop_
_entity_poly.entity_id
_entity_poly.type
_entity_poly.pdbx_seq_one_letter_code
_entity_poly.pdbx_strand_id
1 'polypeptide(L)'
;MTVYLLWHVGHQNEAGADGATVHREGETVYIDEQDGDDPKLLGVYSTVDKAEERIHRARLLPGFSAEPDCFVVEEHTLDEDEWPEGFVRVPPEPPV
;
A
#
# COMPACT_ATOMS: atom_id res chain seq x y z
N MET A 1 -5.09 -9.12 20.00
CA MET A 1 -4.00 -8.14 20.26
C MET A 1 -3.94 -7.24 19.06
N THR A 2 -3.87 -5.91 19.20
CA THR A 2 -3.79 -5.03 18.03
C THR A 2 -2.38 -5.03 17.44
N VAL A 3 -2.28 -5.09 16.12
CA VAL A 3 -1.04 -4.93 15.33
C VAL A 3 -1.26 -3.91 14.23
N TYR A 4 -0.17 -3.40 13.68
CA TYR A 4 -0.15 -2.31 12.72
C TYR A 4 0.62 -2.74 11.47
N LEU A 5 -0.07 -2.87 10.34
CA LEU A 5 0.53 -3.20 9.06
C LEU A 5 1.03 -1.91 8.42
N LEU A 6 2.30 -1.87 8.06
CA LEU A 6 2.90 -0.75 7.36
C LEU A 6 3.10 -1.09 5.89
N TRP A 7 2.46 -0.33 5.02
CA TRP A 7 2.59 -0.41 3.57
C TRP A 7 3.33 0.81 3.02
N HIS A 8 3.99 0.63 1.89
CA HIS A 8 4.41 1.72 1.01
C HIS A 8 3.85 1.44 -0.39
N VAL A 9 3.29 2.46 -1.02
CA VAL A 9 2.65 2.35 -2.33
C VAL A 9 3.49 3.15 -3.31
N GLY A 10 4.12 2.44 -4.25
CA GLY A 10 4.79 3.09 -5.37
C GLY A 10 3.80 3.33 -6.49
N HIS A 11 3.59 4.59 -6.88
CA HIS A 11 2.70 4.94 -7.98
C HIS A 11 3.50 4.85 -9.28
N GLN A 12 3.54 3.65 -9.90
CA GLN A 12 4.28 3.48 -11.17
C GLN A 12 3.57 4.15 -12.35
N ASN A 13 2.32 4.58 -12.18
CA ASN A 13 1.54 5.26 -13.22
C ASN A 13 1.20 6.68 -12.79
N GLU A 14 2.15 7.58 -12.95
CA GLU A 14 1.93 8.83 -13.66
C GLU A 14 3.32 9.44 -13.77
N ALA A 15 4.13 8.88 -14.67
CA ALA A 15 5.22 9.65 -15.22
C ALA A 15 4.59 10.85 -15.93
N GLY A 16 4.65 12.03 -15.31
CA GLY A 16 4.51 13.29 -16.05
C GLY A 16 5.47 13.29 -17.24
N ALA A 17 5.35 14.25 -18.16
CA ALA A 17 6.12 14.27 -19.42
C ALA A 17 7.67 14.06 -19.26
N ASP A 18 8.20 14.23 -18.04
CA ASP A 18 9.60 14.05 -17.66
C ASP A 18 9.89 12.87 -16.68
N GLY A 19 8.94 11.96 -16.42
CA GLY A 19 9.12 10.84 -15.47
C GLY A 19 8.86 11.17 -14.00
N ALA A 20 8.23 12.30 -13.69
CA ALA A 20 7.91 12.72 -12.33
C ALA A 20 6.56 12.14 -11.88
N THR A 21 6.51 11.57 -10.67
CA THR A 21 5.30 11.08 -10.01
C THR A 21 4.27 12.19 -9.88
N VAL A 22 3.04 11.95 -10.33
CA VAL A 22 1.90 12.85 -10.12
C VAL A 22 1.06 12.29 -8.98
N HIS A 23 0.82 13.10 -7.97
CA HIS A 23 -0.08 12.77 -6.88
C HIS A 23 -1.47 13.33 -7.21
N ARG A 24 -2.52 12.51 -7.14
CA ARG A 24 -3.88 13.05 -7.06
C ARG A 24 -4.04 13.74 -5.71
N GLU A 25 -4.48 15.00 -5.71
CA GLU A 25 -4.65 15.78 -4.49
C GLU A 25 -5.69 15.11 -3.56
N GLY A 26 -5.20 14.56 -2.45
CA GLY A 26 -5.96 13.94 -1.38
C GLY A 26 -5.00 13.23 -0.43
N GLU A 27 -5.15 13.46 0.88
CA GLU A 27 -4.26 12.96 1.95
C GLU A 27 -4.27 11.42 2.13
N THR A 28 -5.04 10.71 1.29
CA THR A 28 -5.28 9.28 1.42
C THR A 28 -4.58 8.54 0.30
N VAL A 29 -3.72 7.59 0.65
CA VAL A 29 -3.17 6.61 -0.29
C VAL A 29 -4.32 5.71 -0.75
N TYR A 30 -4.62 5.75 -2.04
CA TYR A 30 -5.51 4.79 -2.69
C TYR A 30 -4.63 3.74 -3.36
N ILE A 31 -4.95 2.46 -3.17
CA ILE A 31 -4.32 1.37 -3.94
C ILE A 31 -5.27 1.05 -5.08
N ASP A 32 -4.90 1.41 -6.29
CA ASP A 32 -5.55 0.96 -7.51
C ASP A 32 -4.59 0.09 -8.32
N GLU A 33 -4.76 -1.23 -8.18
CA GLU A 33 -3.96 -2.23 -8.89
C GLU A 33 -4.10 -2.13 -10.41
N GLN A 34 -5.17 -1.50 -10.94
CA GLN A 34 -5.34 -1.25 -12.37
C GLN A 34 -4.63 0.03 -12.83
N ASP A 35 -4.52 1.02 -11.94
CA ASP A 35 -3.70 2.23 -12.12
C ASP A 35 -2.23 1.98 -11.70
N GLY A 36 -1.77 0.73 -11.64
CA GLY A 36 -0.34 0.38 -11.55
C GLY A 36 0.35 0.78 -10.24
N ASP A 37 -0.43 0.97 -9.19
CA ASP A 37 0.09 1.04 -7.84
C ASP A 37 0.77 -0.28 -7.47
N ASP A 38 1.96 -0.18 -6.91
CA ASP A 38 2.76 -1.32 -6.48
C ASP A 38 2.87 -1.33 -4.95
N PRO A 39 1.83 -1.76 -4.20
CA PRO A 39 1.87 -1.82 -2.76
C PRO A 39 2.91 -2.84 -2.28
N LYS A 40 3.65 -2.48 -1.24
CA LYS A 40 4.66 -3.33 -0.58
C LYS A 40 4.45 -3.29 0.93
N LEU A 41 4.21 -4.46 1.53
CA LEU A 41 4.21 -4.60 2.98
C LEU A 41 5.64 -4.47 3.50
N LEU A 42 5.90 -3.45 4.31
CA LEU A 42 7.20 -3.19 4.92
C LEU A 42 7.38 -3.91 6.24
N GLY A 43 6.29 -4.17 6.96
CA GLY A 43 6.32 -4.89 8.22
C GLY A 43 5.00 -4.87 8.98
N VAL A 44 4.96 -5.70 10.02
CA VAL A 44 3.87 -5.79 10.99
C VAL A 44 4.41 -5.40 12.36
N TYR A 45 3.77 -4.44 13.01
CA TYR A 45 4.25 -3.83 14.25
C TYR A 45 3.27 -4.02 15.40
N SER A 46 3.79 -4.21 16.61
CA SER A 46 2.97 -4.38 17.81
C SER A 46 2.36 -3.07 18.34
N THR A 47 2.83 -1.92 17.85
CA THR A 47 2.42 -0.57 18.25
C THR A 47 2.58 0.36 17.06
N VAL A 48 1.74 1.41 16.99
CA VAL A 48 1.82 2.45 15.95
C VAL A 48 3.17 3.16 15.96
N ASP A 49 3.72 3.49 17.13
CA ASP A 49 5.02 4.17 17.24
C ASP A 49 6.16 3.42 16.55
N LYS A 50 6.15 2.09 16.59
CA LYS A 50 7.18 1.28 15.90
C LYS A 50 7.03 1.32 14.38
N ALA A 51 5.79 1.42 13.88
CA ALA A 51 5.52 1.62 12.47
C ALA A 51 6.00 3.02 12.03
N GLU A 52 5.70 4.06 12.80
CA GLU A 52 6.17 5.43 12.56
C GLU A 52 7.71 5.53 12.55
N GLU A 53 8.38 4.91 13.53
CA GLU A 53 9.84 4.81 13.54
C GLU A 53 10.40 4.13 12.28
N ARG A 54 9.69 3.12 11.75
CA ARG A 54 10.07 2.47 10.49
C ARG A 54 9.89 3.41 9.30
N ILE A 55 8.81 4.20 9.24
CA ILE A 55 8.56 5.21 8.20
C ILE A 55 9.71 6.22 8.19
N HIS A 56 10.09 6.77 9.34
CA HIS A 56 11.19 7.73 9.44
C HIS A 56 12.50 7.19 8.87
N ARG A 57 12.83 5.92 9.14
CA ARG A 57 14.01 5.26 8.54
C ARG A 57 13.82 4.96 7.05
N ALA A 58 12.61 4.61 6.63
CA ALA A 58 12.29 4.29 5.23
C ALA A 58 12.50 5.49 4.31
N ARG A 59 12.04 6.67 4.72
CA ARG A 59 12.09 7.92 3.94
C ARG A 59 13.50 8.31 3.49
N LEU A 60 14.53 7.78 4.14
CA LEU A 60 15.94 8.07 3.83
C LEU A 60 16.57 7.06 2.85
N LEU A 61 15.87 5.98 2.51
CA LEU A 61 16.38 4.91 1.67
C LEU A 61 16.06 5.17 0.19
N PRO A 62 16.97 4.81 -0.75
CA PRO A 62 16.69 4.88 -2.17
C PRO A 62 15.41 4.11 -2.55
N GLY A 63 14.63 4.65 -3.47
CA GLY A 63 13.30 4.15 -3.84
C GLY A 63 12.22 4.77 -2.98
N PHE A 64 12.26 4.56 -1.65
CA PHE A 64 11.28 5.14 -0.73
C PHE A 64 11.35 6.67 -0.67
N SER A 65 12.55 7.25 -0.77
CA SER A 65 12.72 8.71 -0.76
C SER A 65 12.13 9.41 -1.97
N ALA A 66 11.81 8.69 -3.05
CA ALA A 66 11.15 9.26 -4.22
C ALA A 66 9.65 9.51 -3.96
N GLU A 67 9.06 8.76 -3.02
CA GLU A 67 7.65 8.83 -2.65
C GLU A 67 7.50 8.84 -1.11
N PRO A 68 7.97 9.92 -0.44
CA PRO A 68 8.11 9.96 1.02
C PRO A 68 6.78 10.00 1.77
N ASP A 69 5.69 10.37 1.11
CA ASP A 69 4.36 10.53 1.70
C ASP A 69 3.42 9.35 1.39
N CYS A 70 3.89 8.35 0.63
CA CYS A 70 3.09 7.20 0.19
C CYS A 70 3.19 6.00 1.14
N PHE A 71 3.13 6.26 2.45
CA PHE A 71 3.09 5.23 3.49
C PHE A 71 1.69 5.11 4.09
N VAL A 72 1.26 3.88 4.38
CA VAL A 72 -0.03 3.60 5.01
C VAL A 72 0.19 2.72 6.23
N VAL A 73 -0.37 3.13 7.37
CA VAL A 73 -0.43 2.28 8.57
C VAL A 73 -1.88 1.87 8.79
N GLU A 74 -2.12 0.57 8.76
CA GLU A 74 -3.43 -0.02 8.99
C GLU A 74 -3.46 -0.75 10.33
N GLU A 75 -4.55 -0.58 11.08
CA GLU A 75 -4.77 -1.29 12.34
C GLU A 75 -5.48 -2.63 12.09
N HIS A 76 -4.98 -3.70 12.71
CA HIS A 76 -5.45 -5.07 12.54
C HIS A 76 -5.51 -5.81 13.87
N THR A 77 -6.46 -6.74 14.03
CA THR A 77 -6.45 -7.66 15.16
C THR A 77 -5.59 -8.89 14.81
N LEU A 78 -4.57 -9.15 15.62
CA LEU A 78 -3.76 -10.36 15.52
C LEU A 78 -4.61 -11.61 15.75
N ASP A 79 -4.37 -12.62 14.91
CA ASP A 79 -5.03 -13.93 14.90
C ASP A 79 -6.52 -13.89 14.49
N GLU A 80 -6.94 -12.85 13.76
CA GLU A 80 -8.25 -12.79 13.10
C GLU A 80 -8.13 -12.94 11.58
N ASP A 81 -9.12 -13.61 10.97
CA ASP A 81 -9.21 -13.80 9.53
C ASP A 81 -9.97 -12.63 8.89
N GLU A 82 -9.31 -11.87 8.00
CA GLU A 82 -9.95 -10.73 7.31
C GLU A 82 -10.67 -11.11 6.01
N TRP A 83 -10.31 -12.26 5.44
CA TRP A 83 -10.92 -12.75 4.20
C TRP A 83 -11.37 -14.21 4.33
N PRO A 84 -12.47 -14.47 5.05
CA PRO A 84 -12.94 -15.83 5.29
C PRO A 84 -13.59 -16.48 4.07
N GLU A 85 -13.97 -15.73 3.03
CA GLU A 85 -14.75 -16.22 1.90
C GLU A 85 -13.91 -16.93 0.82
N GLY A 86 -12.62 -16.59 0.70
CA GLY A 86 -11.72 -17.13 -0.33
C GLY A 86 -12.11 -16.75 -1.78
N PHE A 87 -11.39 -17.32 -2.75
CA PHE A 87 -11.55 -16.97 -4.17
C PHE A 87 -12.85 -17.52 -4.79
N VAL A 88 -13.63 -16.66 -5.46
CA VAL A 88 -14.77 -17.07 -6.29
C VAL A 88 -14.33 -17.21 -7.75
N ARG A 89 -14.66 -18.35 -8.38
CA ARG A 89 -14.46 -18.55 -9.82
C ARG A 89 -15.75 -18.23 -10.56
N VAL A 90 -15.70 -17.20 -11.42
CA VAL A 90 -16.80 -16.87 -12.33
C VAL A 90 -16.52 -17.56 -13.68
N PRO A 91 -17.45 -18.39 -14.22
CA PRO A 91 -17.30 -18.95 -15.55
C PRO A 91 -17.25 -17.83 -16.61
N PRO A 92 -16.47 -17.98 -17.70
CA PRO A 92 -16.48 -17.01 -18.79
C PRO A 92 -17.87 -16.92 -19.42
N GLU A 93 -18.28 -15.72 -19.84
CA GLU A 93 -19.55 -15.54 -20.55
C GLU A 93 -19.56 -16.39 -21.83
N PRO A 94 -20.68 -17.05 -22.17
CA PRO A 94 -20.80 -17.80 -23.41
C PRO A 94 -20.66 -16.84 -24.60
N PRO A 95 -19.96 -17.24 -25.68
CA PRO A 95 -19.83 -16.40 -26.87
C PRO A 95 -21.21 -16.08 -27.47
N VAL A 96 -21.39 -14.82 -27.88
CA VAL A 96 -22.56 -14.29 -28.61
C VAL A 96 -22.65 -14.80 -30.03
#